data_AF-A0A0M0KM58-F1
#
_entry.id   AF-A0A0M0KM58-F1
#
_cell.length_a   1.000
_cell.length_b   1.000
_cell.length_c   1.000
_cell.angle_alpha   90.00
_cell.angle_beta   90.00
_cell.angle_gamma   90.00
#
_symmetry.space_group_name_H-M   'P 1'
#
loop_
_entity.id
_entity.type
_entity.pdbx_description
1 polymer ?
#
loop_
_entity_poly.entity_id
_entity_poly.type
_entity_poly.pdbx_seq_one_letter_code
_entity_poly.pdbx_strand_id
1 'polypeptide(L)'
;MGLAEELRLLAAQTQEAMQPVQLIEGSVRSISPLVIRLASNSKLDIPGDLFTIPKRLRQSGDDPLQVGDNVMAASFTGGQSFYIMDKI
;
A
#
# COMPACT_ATOMS: atom_id res chain seq x y z
N MET A 1 -25.39 0.89 -26.46
CA MET A 1 -24.94 0.22 -25.22
C MET A 1 -25.76 -1.05 -25.10
N GLY A 2 -25.14 -2.23 -25.21
CA GLY A 2 -25.86 -3.51 -25.21
C GLY A 2 -25.73 -4.21 -23.85
N LEU A 3 -26.72 -5.04 -23.49
CA LEU A 3 -26.75 -5.81 -22.24
C LEU A 3 -25.45 -6.59 -21.94
N ALA A 4 -24.77 -7.08 -22.98
CA ALA A 4 -23.49 -7.77 -22.84
C ALA A 4 -22.37 -6.86 -22.29
N GLU A 5 -22.41 -5.57 -22.59
CA GLU A 5 -21.44 -4.57 -22.13
C GLU A 5 -21.69 -4.20 -20.67
N GLU A 6 -22.96 -4.05 -20.28
CA GLU A 6 -23.38 -3.84 -18.90
C GLU A 6 -23.03 -5.03 -17.99
N LEU A 7 -23.25 -6.26 -18.46
CA LEU A 7 -22.84 -7.47 -17.75
C LEU A 7 -21.32 -7.56 -17.56
N ARG A 8 -20.54 -7.14 -18.57
CA ARG A 8 -19.08 -7.07 -18.46
C ARG A 8 -18.62 -6.05 -17.42
N LEU A 9 -19.22 -4.86 -17.42
CA LEU A 9 -18.91 -3.82 -16.45
C LEU A 9 -19.25 -4.28 -15.02
N LEU A 10 -20.40 -4.93 -14.85
CA LEU A 10 -20.81 -5.48 -13.56
C LEU A 10 -19.87 -6.60 -13.07
N ALA A 11 -19.45 -7.50 -13.96
CA ALA A 11 -18.49 -8.55 -13.64
C ALA A 11 -17.12 -7.99 -13.24
N ALA A 12 -16.64 -6.94 -13.92
CA ALA A 12 -15.39 -6.28 -13.58
C ALA A 12 -15.46 -5.58 -12.20
N GLN A 13 -16.56 -4.85 -11.93
CA GLN A 13 -16.76 -4.16 -10.65
C GLN A 13 -16.89 -5.13 -9.46
N THR A 14 -17.54 -6.28 -9.66
CA THR A 14 -17.65 -7.30 -8.61
C THR A 14 -16.30 -7.97 -8.33
N GLN A 15 -15.47 -8.17 -9.35
CA GLN A 15 -14.12 -8.73 -9.18
C GLN A 15 -13.20 -7.79 -8.39
N GLU A 16 -13.24 -6.48 -8.66
CA GLU A 16 -12.49 -5.49 -7.87
C GLU A 16 -12.99 -5.40 -6.42
N ALA A 17 -14.31 -5.47 -6.20
CA ALA A 17 -14.89 -5.52 -4.85
C ALA A 17 -14.52 -6.80 -4.08
N MET A 18 -14.21 -7.89 -4.79
CA MET A 18 -13.75 -9.16 -4.22
C MET A 18 -12.24 -9.20 -3.90
N GLN A 19 -11.49 -8.12 -4.14
CA GLN A 19 -10.10 -8.01 -3.70
C GLN A 19 -10.02 -7.24 -2.38
N PRO A 20 -10.07 -7.92 -1.23
CA PRO A 20 -10.03 -7.25 0.07
C PRO A 20 -8.65 -6.67 0.39
N VAL A 21 -7.60 -7.13 -0.30
CA VAL A 21 -6.21 -6.72 -0.10
C VAL A 21 -5.57 -6.44 -1.44
N GLN A 22 -4.93 -5.28 -1.56
CA GLN A 22 -4.08 -4.92 -2.70
C GLN A 22 -2.64 -4.78 -2.22
N LEU A 23 -1.71 -5.37 -2.96
CA LEU A 23 -0.28 -5.22 -2.73
C LEU A 23 0.23 -4.03 -3.55
N ILE A 24 0.94 -3.13 -2.88
CA ILE A 24 1.38 -1.86 -3.43
C ILE A 24 2.84 -1.67 -3.03
N GLU A 25 3.70 -1.49 -4.01
CA GLU A 25 5.09 -1.11 -3.78
C GLU A 25 5.18 0.34 -3.30
N GLY A 26 6.15 0.66 -2.47
CA GLY A 26 6.40 2.02 -2.03
C GLY A 26 7.88 2.28 -1.76
N SER A 27 8.26 3.55 -1.75
CA SER A 27 9.62 4.00 -1.48
C SER A 27 9.66 4.89 -0.23
N VAL A 28 10.59 4.64 0.69
CA VAL A 28 10.78 5.47 1.88
C VAL A 28 11.45 6.78 1.49
N ARG A 29 10.75 7.91 1.72
CA ARG A 29 11.23 9.27 1.42
C ARG A 29 11.92 9.93 2.61
N SER A 30 11.44 9.65 3.81
CA SER A 30 11.95 10.21 5.07
C SER A 30 11.68 9.20 6.18
N ILE A 31 12.49 9.23 7.25
CA ILE A 31 12.38 8.35 8.43
C ILE A 31 12.11 9.09 9.73
N SER A 32 12.11 10.43 9.73
CA SER A 32 11.84 11.27 10.92
C SER A 32 11.34 12.66 10.50
N PRO A 33 10.02 12.84 10.25
CA PRO A 33 8.96 11.83 10.36
C PRO A 33 9.00 10.80 9.22
N LEU A 34 8.53 9.58 9.48
CA LEU A 34 8.49 8.52 8.45
C LEU A 34 7.47 8.92 7.37
N VAL A 35 7.90 8.88 6.11
CA VAL A 35 7.07 9.17 4.94
C VAL A 35 7.37 8.14 3.87
N ILE A 36 6.32 7.48 3.39
CA ILE A 36 6.42 6.46 2.35
C ILE A 36 5.57 6.90 1.17
N ARG A 37 6.16 6.86 -0.02
CA ARG A 37 5.48 7.14 -1.28
C ARG A 37 5.03 5.83 -1.91
N LEU A 38 3.75 5.68 -2.19
CA LEU A 38 3.23 4.48 -2.85
C LEU A 38 3.36 4.60 -4.39
N ALA A 39 3.75 3.52 -5.04
CA ALA A 39 3.91 3.44 -6.50
C ALA A 39 2.57 3.49 -7.23
N SER A 40 1.48 3.00 -6.60
CA SER A 40 0.12 3.09 -7.15
C SER A 40 -0.34 4.53 -7.38
N ASN A 41 0.25 5.50 -6.66
CA ASN A 41 -0.05 6.91 -6.85
C ASN A 41 1.17 7.78 -6.54
N SER A 42 1.94 8.12 -7.57
CA SER A 42 3.22 8.84 -7.48
C SER A 42 3.16 10.26 -6.88
N LYS A 43 1.96 10.75 -6.55
CA LYS A 43 1.70 12.08 -5.98
C LYS A 43 1.37 12.06 -4.48
N LEU A 44 1.14 10.89 -3.88
CA LEU A 44 0.71 10.77 -2.49
C LEU A 44 1.85 10.29 -1.59
N ASP A 45 2.37 11.21 -0.79
CA ASP A 45 3.28 10.93 0.31
C ASP A 45 2.44 10.61 1.56
N ILE A 46 2.53 9.38 2.04
CA ILE A 46 1.71 8.90 3.15
C ILE A 46 2.54 8.94 4.44
N PRO A 47 2.04 9.59 5.51
CA PRO A 47 2.73 9.62 6.79
C PRO A 47 2.79 8.23 7.41
N GLY A 48 3.89 7.96 8.11
CA GLY A 48 4.17 6.69 8.81
C GLY A 48 3.08 6.27 9.79
N ASP A 49 2.30 7.21 10.31
CA ASP A 49 1.22 6.95 11.29
C ASP A 49 0.07 6.12 10.69
N LEU A 50 -0.10 6.16 9.36
CA LEU A 50 -1.08 5.33 8.64
C LEU A 50 -0.54 3.94 8.29
N PHE A 51 0.76 3.70 8.54
CA PHE A 51 1.40 2.42 8.31
C PHE A 51 1.54 1.63 9.61
N THR A 52 1.07 0.39 9.59
CA THR A 52 1.47 -0.61 10.57
C THR A 52 2.81 -1.21 10.12
N ILE A 53 3.85 -0.93 10.90
CA ILE A 53 5.23 -1.34 10.60
C ILE A 53 5.60 -2.55 11.48
N PRO A 54 6.09 -3.65 10.87
CA PRO A 54 6.64 -4.79 11.60
C PRO A 54 7.76 -4.38 12.55
N LYS A 55 7.84 -5.01 13.73
CA LYS A 55 8.83 -4.65 14.77
C LYS A 55 10.27 -4.65 14.26
N ARG A 56 10.63 -5.60 13.37
CA ARG A 56 11.96 -5.71 12.77
C ARG A 56 12.35 -4.52 11.89
N LEU A 57 11.37 -3.83 11.29
CA LEU A 57 11.56 -2.71 10.36
C LEU A 57 11.49 -1.34 11.04
N ARG A 58 11.16 -1.30 12.34
CA ARG A 58 11.16 -0.07 13.13
C ARG A 58 12.59 0.37 13.44
N GLN A 59 12.77 1.62 13.84
CA GLN A 59 14.09 2.19 14.17
C GLN A 59 14.90 1.37 15.19
N SER A 60 14.25 0.60 16.07
CA SER A 60 14.88 -0.26 17.09
C SER A 60 14.90 -1.75 16.71
N GLY A 61 14.50 -2.10 15.48
CA GLY A 61 14.50 -3.47 14.99
C GLY A 61 15.84 -3.87 14.39
N ASP A 62 15.93 -5.14 13.98
CA ASP A 62 17.16 -5.71 13.40
C ASP A 62 17.48 -5.15 12.01
N ASP A 63 16.46 -4.67 11.27
CA ASP A 63 16.60 -4.13 9.92
C ASP A 63 15.71 -2.88 9.72
N PRO A 64 16.05 -1.75 10.37
CA PRO A 64 15.23 -0.55 10.35
C PRO A 64 15.08 0.02 8.93
N LEU A 65 13.90 0.59 8.61
CA LEU A 65 13.69 1.29 7.34
C LEU A 65 14.67 2.46 7.18
N GLN A 66 15.25 2.56 5.99
CA GLN A 66 16.15 3.64 5.58
C GLN A 66 15.55 4.43 4.42
N VAL A 67 16.02 5.67 4.25
CA VAL A 67 15.61 6.50 3.11
C VAL A 67 16.12 5.86 1.82
N GLY A 68 15.22 5.68 0.85
CA GLY A 68 15.50 5.00 -0.40
C GLY A 68 15.14 3.52 -0.42
N ASP A 69 14.81 2.91 0.73
CA ASP A 69 14.32 1.53 0.77
C ASP A 69 13.00 1.42 0.00
N ASN A 70 12.89 0.36 -0.79
CA ASN A 70 11.62 -0.06 -1.37
C ASN A 70 10.95 -1.04 -0.42
N VAL A 71 9.65 -0.89 -0.28
CA VAL A 71 8.82 -1.71 0.62
C VAL A 71 7.60 -2.21 -0.13
N MET A 72 7.14 -3.40 0.26
CA MET A 72 5.83 -3.89 -0.13
C MET A 72 4.84 -3.55 0.97
N ALA A 73 3.76 -2.84 0.61
CA ALA A 73 2.66 -2.51 1.50
C ALA A 73 1.37 -3.19 1.05
N ALA A 74 0.61 -3.72 2.00
CA ALA A 74 -0.75 -4.17 1.77
C ALA A 74 -1.73 -3.05 2.15
N SER A 75 -2.65 -2.73 1.24
CA SER A 75 -3.80 -1.86 1.52
C SER A 75 -5.08 -2.69 1.53
N PHE A 76 -5.96 -2.43 2.50
CA PHE A 76 -7.23 -3.14 2.64
C PHE A 76 -8.39 -2.30 2.11
N THR A 77 -9.25 -2.90 1.31
CA THR A 77 -10.41 -2.22 0.72
C THR A 77 -11.39 -1.84 1.83
N GLY A 78 -11.57 -0.54 2.07
CA GLY A 78 -12.45 0.01 3.12
C GLY A 78 -11.75 0.56 4.37
N GLY A 79 -10.42 0.48 4.47
CA GLY A 79 -9.64 1.06 5.58
C GLY A 79 -8.51 1.94 5.08
N GLN A 80 -8.34 3.13 5.69
CA GLN A 80 -7.25 4.06 5.38
C GLN A 80 -5.91 3.65 6.05
N SER A 81 -5.70 2.34 6.20
CA SER A 81 -4.57 1.76 6.92
C SER A 81 -3.75 0.90 5.97
N PHE A 82 -2.43 1.09 6.01
CA PHE A 82 -1.47 0.34 5.21
C PHE A 82 -0.65 -0.56 6.13
N TYR A 83 -0.27 -1.74 5.64
CA TYR A 83 0.57 -2.66 6.39
C TYR A 83 1.86 -2.91 5.62
N ILE A 84 3.02 -2.61 6.20
CA ILE A 84 4.30 -2.93 5.56
C ILE A 84 4.58 -4.43 5.75
N MET A 85 4.73 -5.15 4.64
CA MET A 85 5.04 -6.57 4.67
C MET A 85 6.54 -6.80 4.83
N ASP A 86 7.33 -6.25 3.90
CA ASP A 86 8.78 -6.38 3.86
C ASP A 86 9.44 -5.28 3.03
N LYS A 87 10.77 -5.20 3.13
CA LYS A 87 11.63 -4.54 2.15
C LYS A 87 11.77 -5.44 0.91
N ILE A 88 11.93 -4.83 -0.26
CA ILE A 88 12.11 -5.50 -1.55
C ILE A 88 13.30 -4.95 -2.32
#